data_AF-A0A7Y2E7J0-F1
#
_entry.id   AF-A0A7Y2E7J0-F1
#
_cell.length_a   1.000
_cell.length_b   1.000
_cell.length_c   1.000
_cell.angle_alpha   90.00
_cell.angle_beta   90.00
_cell.angle_gamma   90.00
#
_symmetry.space_group_name_H-M   'P 1'
#
loop_
_entity.id
_entity.type
_entity.pdbx_description
1 polymer ?
#
loop_
_entity_poly.entity_id
_entity_poly.type
_entity_poly.pdbx_seq_one_letter_code
_entity_poly.pdbx_strand_id
1 'polypeptide(L)'
;PWYGRETFQVLFSIVLFGIALRMLRGGDDHPDGSEKPHTPPLKLLGVGTAAGSLSSGVGVGGGVVLVPMYERLIRLPIRTAMGTSSATIILITLFGVLSYALKGEGVVGATSAVVGFVDFGAAALLAVPAAITAGYGVRLSHGINRTLLRRVFAVLVLLVALRLVFGVVSA
;
A
#
# COMPACT_ATOMS: atom_id res chain seq x y z
N PRO A 1 -17.45 -16.86 -2.30
CA PRO A 1 -16.83 -15.90 -1.36
C PRO A 1 -17.84 -15.48 -0.29
N TRP A 2 -17.46 -15.53 0.99
CA TRP A 2 -18.32 -15.33 2.17
C TRP A 2 -18.66 -13.85 2.46
N TYR A 3 -18.27 -12.92 1.57
CA TYR A 3 -18.56 -11.48 1.62
C TYR A 3 -18.82 -10.95 0.21
N GLY A 4 -19.79 -10.05 0.06
CA GLY A 4 -20.09 -9.34 -1.19
C GLY A 4 -19.00 -8.31 -1.51
N ARG A 5 -18.72 -8.11 -2.81
CA ARG A 5 -17.75 -7.11 -3.31
C ARG A 5 -18.04 -5.71 -2.76
N GLU A 6 -19.32 -5.37 -2.68
CA GLU A 6 -19.81 -4.09 -2.16
C GLU A 6 -19.50 -3.92 -0.66
N THR A 7 -19.78 -4.94 0.16
CA THR A 7 -19.54 -4.91 1.60
C THR A 7 -18.05 -4.71 1.90
N PHE A 8 -17.17 -5.39 1.16
CA PHE A 8 -15.72 -5.24 1.32
C PHE A 8 -15.26 -3.81 0.97
N GLN A 9 -15.72 -3.29 -0.18
CA GLN A 9 -15.34 -1.95 -0.64
C GLN A 9 -15.84 -0.85 0.31
N VAL A 10 -17.07 -0.95 0.82
CA VAL A 10 -17.63 0.00 1.81
C VAL A 10 -16.83 -0.02 3.10
N LEU A 11 -16.58 -1.20 3.67
CA LEU A 11 -15.83 -1.34 4.93
C LEU A 11 -14.42 -0.75 4.79
N PHE A 12 -13.75 -1.04 3.68
CA PHE A 12 -12.41 -0.54 3.42
C PHE A 12 -12.39 0.98 3.14
N SER A 13 -13.41 1.51 2.45
CA SER A 13 -13.54 2.95 2.21
C SER A 13 -13.67 3.75 3.51
N ILE A 14 -14.44 3.26 4.49
CA ILE A 14 -14.58 3.89 5.81
C ILE A 14 -13.24 3.93 6.53
N VAL A 15 -12.49 2.82 6.52
CA VAL A 15 -11.16 2.73 7.12
C VAL A 15 -10.19 3.73 6.45
N LEU A 16 -10.12 3.75 5.12
CA LEU A 16 -9.26 4.67 4.39
C LEU A 16 -9.65 6.14 4.60
N PHE A 17 -10.95 6.44 4.62
CA PHE A 17 -11.44 7.80 4.84
C PHE A 17 -11.07 8.29 6.25
N GLY A 18 -11.22 7.43 7.26
CA GLY A 18 -10.75 7.70 8.62
C GLY A 18 -9.24 7.93 8.70
N ILE A 19 -8.46 7.12 7.99
CA ILE A 19 -7.00 7.28 7.89
C ILE A 19 -6.62 8.60 7.19
N ALA A 20 -7.27 8.93 6.08
CA ALA A 20 -7.00 10.15 5.31
C ALA A 20 -7.33 11.42 6.10
N LEU A 21 -8.53 11.48 6.70
CA LEU A 21 -8.94 12.60 7.56
C LEU A 21 -7.99 12.78 8.74
N ARG A 22 -7.52 11.67 9.34
CA ARG A 22 -6.53 11.72 10.41
C ARG A 22 -5.16 12.18 9.93
N MET A 23 -4.68 11.73 8.77
CA MET A 23 -3.41 12.23 8.21
C MET A 23 -3.49 13.72 7.88
N LEU A 24 -4.67 14.22 7.48
CA LEU A 24 -4.93 15.65 7.25
C LEU A 24 -5.02 16.48 8.55
N ARG A 25 -5.60 15.90 9.62
CA ARG A 25 -5.85 16.59 10.90
C ARG A 25 -4.70 16.48 11.91
N GLY A 26 -3.92 15.41 11.86
CA GLY A 26 -2.79 15.22 12.76
C GLY A 26 -1.59 16.03 12.31
N GLY A 27 -0.99 16.77 13.24
CA GLY A 27 0.29 17.44 13.11
C GLY A 27 1.15 16.97 14.26
N ASP A 28 1.66 15.74 14.17
CA ASP A 28 2.63 15.27 15.14
C ASP A 28 3.99 15.24 14.46
N ASP A 29 4.67 16.38 14.59
CA ASP A 29 6.12 16.51 14.48
C ASP A 29 6.75 15.63 15.56
N HIS A 30 6.83 14.32 15.34
CA HIS A 30 7.63 13.48 16.20
C HIS A 30 9.12 13.78 15.92
N PRO A 31 9.88 14.22 16.95
CA PRO A 31 11.28 14.59 16.79
C PRO A 31 12.11 13.38 16.35
N ASP A 32 13.19 13.70 15.64
CA ASP A 32 14.24 12.81 15.17
C ASP A 32 14.43 11.49 15.96
N GLY A 33 14.30 10.38 15.23
CA GLY A 33 15.40 9.44 14.96
C GLY A 33 16.18 8.80 16.12
N SER A 34 15.81 8.99 17.38
CA SER A 34 16.67 8.65 18.53
C SER A 34 16.12 7.55 19.44
N GLU A 35 14.81 7.30 19.47
CA GLU A 35 14.27 6.12 20.14
C GLU A 35 14.10 4.98 19.13
N LYS A 36 15.00 3.99 19.20
CA LYS A 36 14.76 2.68 18.57
C LYS A 36 13.41 2.19 19.10
N PRO A 37 12.40 1.96 18.26
CA PRO A 37 11.15 1.40 18.74
C PRO A 37 11.45 0.02 19.32
N HIS A 38 11.43 -0.11 20.64
CA HIS A 38 11.31 -1.39 21.33
C HIS A 38 9.88 -1.91 21.10
N THR A 39 9.46 -2.03 19.84
CA THR A 39 8.20 -2.67 19.49
C THR A 39 8.41 -4.16 19.62
N PRO A 40 7.68 -4.83 20.52
CA PRO A 40 7.83 -6.27 20.69
C PRO A 40 7.50 -6.96 19.35
N PRO A 41 8.22 -8.03 19.00
CA PRO A 41 8.04 -8.73 17.72
C PRO A 41 6.59 -9.19 17.50
N LEU A 42 5.87 -9.48 18.60
CA LEU A 42 4.45 -9.83 18.58
C LEU A 42 3.55 -8.73 18.03
N LYS A 43 3.88 -7.46 18.31
CA LYS A 43 3.13 -6.29 17.83
C LYS A 43 3.40 -6.02 16.35
N LEU A 44 4.63 -6.27 15.90
CA LEU A 44 5.00 -6.24 14.47
C LEU A 44 4.28 -7.35 13.69
N LEU A 45 4.18 -8.54 14.28
CA LEU A 45 3.44 -9.65 13.70
C LEU A 45 1.95 -9.31 13.55
N GLY A 46 1.32 -8.75 14.59
CA GLY A 46 -0.08 -8.32 14.55
C GLY A 46 -0.35 -7.22 13.52
N VAL A 47 0.59 -6.29 13.34
CA VAL A 47 0.52 -5.27 12.28
C VAL A 47 0.64 -5.90 10.90
N GLY A 48 1.62 -6.78 10.71
CA GLY A 48 1.85 -7.45 9.44
C GLY A 48 0.67 -8.32 9.03
N THR A 49 0.07 -9.06 9.96
CA THR A 49 -1.12 -9.88 9.69
C THR A 49 -2.35 -9.03 9.40
N ALA A 50 -2.61 -7.98 10.18
CA ALA A 50 -3.72 -7.07 9.92
C ALA A 50 -3.55 -6.34 8.58
N ALA A 51 -2.37 -5.78 8.31
CA ALA A 51 -2.07 -5.07 7.07
C ALA A 51 -2.11 -6.01 5.86
N GLY A 52 -1.58 -7.23 5.97
CA GLY A 52 -1.65 -8.25 4.91
C GLY A 52 -3.07 -8.69 4.61
N SER A 53 -3.89 -8.91 5.65
CA SER A 53 -5.31 -9.27 5.49
C SER A 53 -6.13 -8.14 4.86
N LEU A 54 -5.87 -6.89 5.26
CA LEU A 54 -6.52 -5.72 4.67
C LEU A 54 -6.03 -5.48 3.23
N SER A 55 -4.74 -5.69 2.96
CA SER A 55 -4.14 -5.50 1.64
C SER A 55 -4.64 -6.51 0.61
N SER A 56 -4.79 -7.77 1.01
CA SER A 56 -5.16 -8.86 0.10
C SER A 56 -6.52 -8.63 -0.56
N GLY A 57 -7.48 -8.03 0.15
CA GLY A 57 -8.79 -7.74 -0.42
C GLY A 57 -8.81 -6.54 -1.37
N VAL A 58 -7.87 -5.61 -1.27
CA VAL A 58 -7.83 -4.37 -2.08
C VAL A 58 -7.01 -4.54 -3.34
N GLY A 59 -6.03 -5.46 -3.33
CA GLY A 59 -5.18 -5.75 -4.47
C GLY A 59 -4.15 -4.66 -4.81
N VAL A 60 -4.05 -3.59 -4.03
CA VAL A 60 -3.14 -2.44 -4.29
C VAL A 60 -1.75 -2.62 -3.63
N GLY A 61 -1.47 -3.79 -3.05
CA GLY A 61 -0.15 -4.09 -2.46
C GLY A 61 0.08 -3.48 -1.07
N GLY A 62 -0.92 -2.89 -0.43
CA GLY A 62 -0.93 -2.61 1.02
C GLY A 62 -0.24 -1.30 1.46
N GLY A 63 0.48 -0.61 0.57
CA GLY A 63 1.25 0.60 0.90
C GLY A 63 0.43 1.73 1.51
N VAL A 64 -0.78 1.95 1.00
CA VAL A 64 -1.71 3.00 1.45
C VAL A 64 -2.10 2.81 2.93
N VAL A 65 -2.11 1.56 3.40
CA VAL A 65 -2.45 1.19 4.78
C VAL A 65 -1.21 1.05 5.65
N LEU A 66 -0.11 0.54 5.09
CA LEU A 66 1.15 0.30 5.80
C LEU A 66 1.80 1.60 6.30
N VAL A 67 1.84 2.64 5.47
CA VAL A 67 2.43 3.95 5.85
C VAL A 67 1.80 4.55 7.13
N PRO A 68 0.47 4.72 7.23
CA PRO A 68 -0.16 5.26 8.44
C PRO A 68 -0.10 4.27 9.62
N MET A 69 -0.02 2.97 9.35
CA MET A 69 0.14 1.96 10.39
C MET A 69 1.54 2.02 11.02
N TYR A 70 2.59 2.22 10.21
CA TYR A 70 3.96 2.40 10.67
C TYR A 70 4.17 3.73 11.39
N GLU A 71 3.52 4.80 10.93
CA GLU A 71 3.49 6.08 11.64
C GLU A 71 2.83 5.94 13.02
N ARG A 72 1.67 5.27 13.11
CA ARG A 72 0.92 5.19 14.37
C ARG A 72 1.47 4.17 15.36
N LEU A 73 1.79 2.96 14.88
CA LEU A 73 2.04 1.82 15.76
C LEU A 73 3.51 1.64 16.10
N ILE A 74 4.38 2.03 15.18
CA ILE A 74 5.84 1.95 15.30
C ILE A 74 6.44 3.34 15.57
N ARG A 75 5.66 4.42 15.39
CA ARG A 75 6.09 5.83 15.60
C ARG A 75 7.30 6.20 14.73
N LEU A 76 7.34 5.66 13.51
CA LEU A 76 8.41 5.97 12.56
C LEU A 76 8.22 7.37 11.95
N PRO A 77 9.30 8.13 11.73
CA PRO A 77 9.25 9.36 10.94
C PRO A 77 8.61 9.08 9.58
N ILE A 78 7.77 9.99 9.07
CA ILE A 78 6.99 9.73 7.84
C ILE A 78 7.85 9.33 6.63
N ARG A 79 9.06 9.88 6.52
CA ARG A 79 10.02 9.53 5.45
C ARG A 79 10.50 8.08 5.60
N THR A 80 10.80 7.64 6.82
CA THR A 80 11.20 6.26 7.14
C THR A 80 10.04 5.29 7.01
N ALA A 81 8.84 5.68 7.45
CA ALA A 81 7.61 4.89 7.33
C ALA A 81 7.26 4.60 5.86
N MET A 82 7.42 5.59 4.97
CA MET A 82 7.24 5.37 3.53
C MET A 82 8.31 4.47 2.93
N GLY A 83 9.59 4.66 3.29
CA GLY A 83 10.67 3.80 2.82
C GLY A 83 10.49 2.34 3.25
N THR A 84 10.18 2.11 4.53
CA THR A 84 9.90 0.76 5.06
C THR A 84 8.65 0.15 4.44
N SER A 85 7.57 0.93 4.28
CA SER A 85 6.37 0.46 3.57
C SER A 85 6.69 0.00 2.16
N SER A 86 7.47 0.76 1.38
CA SER A 86 7.86 0.36 0.02
C SER A 86 8.62 -0.97 0.01
N ALA A 87 9.53 -1.17 0.95
CA ALA A 87 10.24 -2.46 1.09
C ALA A 87 9.29 -3.61 1.44
N THR A 88 8.31 -3.38 2.32
CA THR A 88 7.31 -4.39 2.68
C THR A 88 6.39 -4.74 1.50
N ILE A 89 5.99 -3.75 0.69
CA ILE A 89 5.17 -3.97 -0.52
C ILE A 89 5.88 -4.91 -1.49
N ILE A 90 7.19 -4.75 -1.68
CA ILE A 90 8.00 -5.63 -2.55
C ILE A 90 7.89 -7.08 -2.07
N LEU A 91 8.05 -7.32 -0.76
CA LEU A 91 7.93 -8.67 -0.19
C LEU A 91 6.51 -9.23 -0.36
N ILE A 92 5.48 -8.46 -0.01
CA ILE A 92 4.06 -8.88 -0.16
C ILE A 92 3.77 -9.24 -1.61
N THR A 93 4.22 -8.41 -2.54
CA THR A 93 3.98 -8.61 -3.98
C THR A 93 4.73 -9.83 -4.50
N LEU A 94 5.97 -10.07 -4.04
CA LEU A 94 6.74 -11.25 -4.42
C LEU A 94 6.03 -12.55 -4.05
N PHE A 95 5.56 -12.66 -2.80
CA PHE A 95 4.79 -13.83 -2.36
C PHE A 95 3.42 -13.92 -3.06
N GLY A 96 2.78 -12.79 -3.34
CA GLY A 96 1.54 -12.73 -4.10
C GLY A 96 1.72 -13.28 -5.52
N VAL A 97 2.70 -12.77 -6.25
CA VAL A 97 3.07 -13.22 -7.60
C VAL A 97 3.41 -14.70 -7.61
N LEU A 98 4.23 -15.17 -6.64
CA LEU A 98 4.56 -16.59 -6.53
C LEU A 98 3.31 -17.45 -6.30
N SER A 99 2.41 -17.00 -5.42
CA SER A 99 1.15 -17.70 -5.14
C SER A 99 0.22 -17.75 -6.37
N TYR A 100 0.18 -16.68 -7.17
CA TYR A 100 -0.59 -16.64 -8.43
C TYR A 100 0.07 -17.45 -9.56
N ALA A 101 1.39 -17.47 -9.62
CA ALA A 101 2.13 -18.28 -10.58
C ALA A 101 1.96 -19.79 -10.32
N LEU A 102 1.96 -20.19 -9.04
CA LEU A 102 1.80 -21.60 -8.62
C LEU A 102 0.37 -22.14 -8.78
N LYS A 103 -0.65 -21.28 -8.87
CA LYS A 103 -2.07 -21.68 -8.96
C LYS A 103 -2.57 -21.99 -10.38
N GLY A 104 -1.69 -22.07 -11.37
CA GLY A 104 -2.07 -22.01 -12.78
C GLY A 104 -2.61 -23.31 -13.41
N GLU A 105 -3.87 -23.26 -13.86
CA GLU A 105 -4.33 -23.97 -15.06
C GLU A 105 -4.85 -22.93 -16.09
N GLY A 106 -4.18 -22.82 -17.25
CA GLY A 106 -4.80 -22.45 -18.53
C GLY A 106 -5.39 -21.04 -18.74
N VAL A 107 -4.72 -19.95 -18.34
CA VAL A 107 -5.13 -18.61 -18.77
C VAL A 107 -4.31 -18.13 -19.97
N VAL A 108 -5.00 -17.76 -21.05
CA VAL A 108 -4.42 -17.06 -22.19
C VAL A 108 -4.21 -15.60 -21.78
N GLY A 109 -2.98 -15.21 -21.48
CA GLY A 109 -2.65 -13.82 -21.19
C GLY A 109 -2.54 -12.97 -22.46
N ALA A 110 -2.36 -11.66 -22.28
CA ALA A 110 -2.29 -10.69 -23.37
C ALA A 110 -0.97 -10.79 -24.16
N THR A 111 0.08 -11.36 -23.55
CA THR A 111 1.39 -11.58 -24.15
C THR A 111 1.75 -13.07 -24.14
N SER A 112 2.68 -13.51 -24.99
CA SER A 112 3.17 -14.89 -25.02
C SER A 112 3.97 -15.34 -23.78
N ALA A 113 4.25 -14.43 -22.83
CA ALA A 113 5.08 -14.68 -21.65
C ALA A 113 4.23 -14.83 -20.37
N VAL A 114 3.37 -15.86 -20.32
CA VAL A 114 2.43 -16.09 -19.21
C VAL A 114 2.84 -17.33 -18.44
N VAL A 115 2.91 -17.22 -17.11
CA VAL A 115 3.12 -18.35 -16.19
C VAL A 115 2.01 -18.34 -15.16
N GLY A 116 1.15 -19.35 -15.20
CA GLY A 116 -0.07 -19.41 -14.38
C GLY A 116 -1.00 -18.23 -14.67
N PHE A 117 -1.31 -17.43 -13.65
CA PHE A 117 -2.11 -16.20 -13.79
C PHE A 117 -1.26 -14.92 -13.99
N VAL A 118 0.06 -15.05 -14.14
CA VAL A 118 0.98 -13.92 -14.21
C VAL A 118 1.50 -13.72 -15.63
N ASP A 119 1.16 -12.59 -16.25
CA ASP A 119 1.69 -12.17 -17.54
C ASP A 119 2.96 -11.31 -17.32
N PHE A 120 4.13 -11.91 -17.55
CA PHE A 120 5.41 -11.22 -17.39
C PHE A 120 5.65 -10.15 -18.46
N GLY A 121 5.02 -10.27 -19.63
CA GLY A 121 5.10 -9.26 -20.69
C GLY A 121 4.39 -7.99 -20.27
N ALA A 122 3.13 -8.11 -19.86
CA ALA A 122 2.36 -6.99 -19.30
C ALA A 122 3.03 -6.42 -18.04
N ALA A 123 3.57 -7.29 -17.18
CA ALA A 123 4.30 -6.84 -16.00
C ALA A 123 5.53 -5.99 -16.36
N ALA A 124 6.34 -6.39 -17.34
CA ALA A 124 7.49 -5.62 -17.78
C ALA A 124 7.09 -4.26 -18.39
N LEU A 125 6.05 -4.25 -19.23
CA LEU A 125 5.48 -3.05 -19.83
C LEU A 125 5.02 -2.02 -18.80
N LEU A 126 4.50 -2.48 -17.65
CA LEU A 126 4.11 -1.60 -16.54
C LEU A 126 5.30 -1.27 -15.62
N ALA A 127 6.17 -2.24 -15.35
CA ALA A 127 7.25 -2.11 -14.39
C ALA A 127 8.36 -1.17 -14.86
N VAL A 128 8.74 -1.20 -16.14
CA VAL A 128 9.82 -0.35 -16.69
C VAL A 128 9.49 1.15 -16.53
N PRO A 129 8.36 1.67 -17.04
CA PRO A 129 8.03 3.08 -16.87
C PRO A 129 7.79 3.42 -15.39
N ALA A 130 7.17 2.53 -14.61
CA ALA A 130 6.96 2.74 -13.19
C ALA A 130 8.28 2.86 -12.41
N ALA A 131 9.30 2.04 -12.72
CA ALA A 131 10.61 2.09 -12.07
C ALA A 131 11.34 3.41 -12.38
N ILE A 132 11.26 3.86 -13.64
CA ILE A 132 11.85 5.14 -14.06
C ILE A 132 11.16 6.28 -13.30
N THR A 133 9.83 6.35 -13.33
CA THR A 133 9.05 7.41 -12.66
C THR A 133 9.21 7.36 -11.14
N ALA A 134 9.33 6.17 -10.54
CA ALA A 134 9.57 6.00 -9.11
C ALA A 134 10.91 6.63 -8.69
N GLY A 135 11.97 6.47 -9.49
CA GLY A 135 13.26 7.12 -9.24
C GLY A 135 13.15 8.65 -9.18
N TYR A 136 12.41 9.26 -10.10
CA TYR A 136 12.12 10.70 -10.08
C TYR A 136 11.29 11.10 -8.84
N GLY A 137 10.29 10.31 -8.48
CA GLY A 137 9.46 10.53 -7.30
C GLY A 137 10.27 10.51 -5.99
N VAL A 138 11.22 9.57 -5.86
CA VAL A 138 12.12 9.48 -4.69
C VAL A 138 13.03 10.71 -4.62
N ARG A 139 13.60 11.15 -5.74
CA ARG A 139 14.43 12.37 -5.78
C ARG A 139 13.64 13.60 -5.35
N LEU A 140 12.41 13.75 -5.86
CA LEU A 140 11.53 14.86 -5.48
C LEU A 140 11.16 14.81 -3.98
N SER A 141 10.92 13.61 -3.44
CA SER A 141 10.56 13.42 -2.02
C SER A 141 11.66 13.83 -1.03
N HIS A 142 12.93 13.76 -1.43
CA HIS A 142 14.04 14.18 -0.57
C HIS A 142 14.07 15.70 -0.35
N GLY A 143 13.62 16.49 -1.33
CA GLY A 143 13.55 17.96 -1.25
C GLY A 143 12.28 18.52 -0.59
N ILE A 144 11.29 17.68 -0.31
CA ILE A 144 9.99 18.12 0.24
C ILE A 144 9.99 18.05 1.78
N ASN A 145 9.42 19.07 2.41
CA ASN A 145 9.21 19.12 3.87
C ASN A 145 8.24 18.00 4.34
N ARG A 146 8.49 17.43 5.52
CA ARG A 146 7.72 16.34 6.14
C ARG A 146 6.21 16.61 6.13
N THR A 147 5.79 17.84 6.41
CA THR A 147 4.37 18.26 6.40
C THR A 147 3.72 18.20 5.02
N LEU A 148 4.43 18.64 3.97
CA LEU A 148 3.90 18.62 2.61
C LEU A 148 3.86 17.19 2.09
N LEU A 149 4.88 16.39 2.39
CA LEU A 149 4.92 14.96 2.06
C LEU A 149 3.76 14.20 2.72
N ARG A 150 3.47 14.50 3.98
CA ARG A 150 2.29 13.98 4.70
C ARG A 150 0.99 14.35 3.99
N ARG A 151 0.81 15.63 3.63
CA ARG A 151 -0.41 16.11 2.95
C ARG A 151 -0.60 15.44 1.60
N VAL A 152 0.46 15.32 0.79
CA VAL A 152 0.40 14.65 -0.52
C VAL A 152 -0.05 13.20 -0.37
N PHE A 153 0.51 12.46 0.60
CA PHE A 153 0.10 11.09 0.85
C PHE A 153 -1.34 11.00 1.39
N ALA A 154 -1.75 11.93 2.25
CA ALA A 154 -3.12 12.00 2.75
C ALA A 154 -4.14 12.23 1.63
N VAL A 155 -3.82 13.12 0.69
CA VAL A 155 -4.62 13.36 -0.52
C VAL A 155 -4.66 12.11 -1.40
N LEU A 156 -3.55 11.40 -1.57
CA LEU A 156 -3.53 10.13 -2.31
C LEU A 156 -4.43 9.07 -1.67
N VAL A 157 -4.35 8.89 -0.34
CA VAL A 157 -5.23 7.98 0.41
C VAL A 157 -6.69 8.39 0.25
N LEU A 158 -6.99 9.69 0.32
CA LEU A 158 -8.34 10.22 0.13
C LEU A 158 -8.87 9.94 -1.28
N LEU A 159 -8.05 10.11 -2.32
CA LEU A 159 -8.41 9.79 -3.70
C LEU A 159 -8.71 8.30 -3.88
N VAL A 160 -7.92 7.42 -3.26
CA VAL A 160 -8.18 5.97 -3.28
C VAL A 160 -9.50 5.65 -2.58
N ALA A 161 -9.77 6.27 -1.42
CA ALA A 161 -11.02 6.10 -0.70
C ALA A 161 -12.22 6.54 -1.56
N LEU A 162 -12.13 7.71 -2.19
CA LEU A 162 -13.17 8.23 -3.09
C LEU A 162 -13.37 7.32 -4.29
N ARG A 163 -12.29 6.86 -4.93
CA ARG A 163 -12.38 5.94 -6.09
C ARG A 163 -13.07 4.63 -5.73
N LEU A 164 -12.89 4.12 -4.50
CA LEU A 164 -13.62 2.95 -4.03
C LEU A 164 -15.10 3.24 -3.80
N VAL A 165 -15.44 4.37 -3.20
CA VAL A 165 -16.84 4.80 -3.04
C VAL A 165 -17.53 4.94 -4.40
N PHE A 166 -16.88 5.61 -5.36
CA PHE A 166 -17.41 5.71 -6.72
C PHE A 166 -17.57 4.35 -7.37
N GLY A 167 -16.60 3.44 -7.18
CA GLY A 167 -16.69 2.08 -7.69
C GLY A 167 -17.86 1.27 -7.12
N VAL A 168 -18.23 1.50 -5.86
CA VAL A 168 -19.44 0.91 -5.23
C VAL A 168 -20.71 1.51 -5.82
N VAL A 169 -20.76 2.83 -5.99
CA VAL A 169 -21.94 3.54 -6.50
C VAL A 169 -22.18 3.25 -7.98
N SER A 170 -21.13 2.92 -8.74
CA SER A 170 -21.21 2.59 -10.17
C SER A 170 -21.35 1.10 -10.47
N ALA A 171 -21.37 0.25 -9.45
CA ALA A 171 -21.54 -1.22 -9.56
C ALA A 171 -23.01 -1.61 -9.39
#